data_AF-A0A8J3A3P6-F1
#
_entry.id   AF-A0A8J3A3P6-F1
#
_cell.length_a   1.000
_cell.length_b   1.000
_cell.length_c   1.000
_cell.angle_alpha   90.00
_cell.angle_beta   90.00
_cell.angle_gamma   90.00
#
_symmetry.space_group_name_H-M   'P 1'
#
loop_
_entity.id
_entity.type
_entity.pdbx_description
1 polymer ?
#
loop_
_entity_poly.entity_id
_entity_poly.type
_entity_poly.pdbx_seq_one_letter_code
_entity_poly.pdbx_strand_id
1 'polypeptide(L)'
;MQTPAYSEGRSISRYYLAYRLSEELGEAEADEGYFLLLNGFWYDPENTFSNANYLKAYLDIAEQTLPTMSDEERPYYEAVTAYVYSQDQQPDKAREKLEAARASMPEDAGLLSDYISRVEGCLATPGETRCRPETLIETEEDEDG
;
A
#
# COMPACT_ATOMS: atom_id res chain seq x y z
N MET A 1 -32.13 -8.47 2.60
CA MET A 1 -31.40 -8.31 3.87
C MET A 1 -30.00 -7.85 3.50
N GLN A 2 -29.53 -6.72 4.03
CA GLN A 2 -28.15 -6.27 3.82
C GLN A 2 -27.30 -6.80 4.97
N THR A 3 -26.09 -7.28 4.68
CA THR A 3 -25.17 -7.74 5.74
C THR A 3 -24.48 -6.55 6.42
N PRO A 4 -23.95 -6.73 7.64
CA PRO A 4 -23.10 -5.72 8.28
C PRO A 4 -21.91 -5.33 7.41
N ALA A 5 -21.18 -6.28 6.81
CA ALA A 5 -20.02 -5.95 5.96
C ALA A 5 -20.41 -5.12 4.74
N TYR A 6 -21.56 -5.41 4.12
CA TYR A 6 -22.04 -4.61 3.00
C TYR A 6 -22.31 -3.16 3.41
N SER A 7 -22.92 -2.96 4.59
CA SER A 7 -23.26 -1.64 5.09
C SER A 7 -22.03 -0.82 5.46
N GLU A 8 -21.02 -1.45 6.05
CA GLU A 8 -19.75 -0.83 6.42
C GLU A 8 -18.90 -0.47 5.20
N GLY A 9 -18.83 -1.36 4.20
CA GLY A 9 -17.89 -1.20 3.10
C GLY A 9 -18.39 -0.32 1.95
N ARG A 10 -19.70 -0.31 1.67
CA ARG A 10 -20.26 0.28 0.44
C ARG A 10 -20.01 1.78 0.26
N SER A 11 -19.78 2.51 1.34
CA SER A 11 -19.52 3.96 1.32
C SER A 11 -18.03 4.31 1.43
N ILE A 12 -17.17 3.33 1.58
CA ILE A 12 -15.72 3.54 1.72
C ILE A 12 -15.07 3.35 0.36
N SER A 13 -15.02 2.12 -0.15
CA SER A 13 -14.41 1.80 -1.44
C SER A 13 -14.93 0.44 -1.89
N ARG A 14 -15.01 0.22 -3.20
CA ARG A 14 -15.34 -1.11 -3.76
C ARG A 14 -14.34 -2.18 -3.33
N TYR A 15 -13.08 -1.80 -3.13
CA TYR A 15 -12.00 -2.68 -2.70
C TYR A 15 -12.12 -3.07 -1.22
N TYR A 16 -12.42 -2.08 -0.37
CA TYR A 16 -12.70 -2.33 1.04
C TYR A 16 -13.97 -3.17 1.22
N LEU A 17 -15.03 -2.89 0.44
CA LEU A 17 -16.24 -3.71 0.44
C LEU A 17 -15.94 -5.16 0.06
N ALA A 18 -15.14 -5.39 -0.98
CA ALA A 18 -14.76 -6.74 -1.40
C ALA A 18 -14.00 -7.47 -0.29
N TYR A 19 -13.02 -6.81 0.33
CA TYR A 19 -12.29 -7.34 1.49
C TYR A 19 -13.23 -7.73 2.64
N ARG A 20 -14.13 -6.81 3.05
CA ARG A 20 -15.06 -7.06 4.16
C ARG A 20 -16.06 -8.18 3.88
N LEU A 21 -16.51 -8.32 2.63
CA LEU A 21 -17.37 -9.44 2.23
C LEU A 21 -16.60 -10.76 2.25
N SER A 22 -15.35 -10.77 1.79
CA SER A 22 -14.50 -11.97 1.83
C SER A 22 -14.23 -12.43 3.27
N GLU A 23 -14.00 -11.48 4.19
CA GLU A 23 -13.91 -11.78 5.63
C GLU A 23 -15.21 -12.36 6.20
N GLU A 24 -16.37 -11.77 5.86
CA GLU A 24 -17.67 -12.24 6.37
C GLU A 24 -18.02 -13.66 5.87
N LEU A 25 -17.62 -13.99 4.64
CA LEU A 25 -17.82 -15.31 4.05
C LEU A 25 -16.83 -16.36 4.59
N GLY A 26 -15.76 -15.92 5.28
CA GLY A 26 -14.69 -16.80 5.74
C GLY A 26 -13.85 -17.37 4.59
N GLU A 27 -13.85 -16.68 3.45
CA GLU A 27 -13.12 -17.07 2.24
C GLU A 27 -11.79 -16.32 2.09
N ALA A 28 -11.59 -15.22 2.83
CA ALA A 28 -10.38 -14.41 2.75
C ALA A 28 -9.15 -15.14 3.31
N GLU A 29 -8.30 -15.66 2.43
CA GLU A 29 -6.89 -15.84 2.76
C GLU A 29 -6.23 -14.46 2.93
N ALA A 30 -5.20 -14.38 3.78
CA ALA A 30 -4.58 -13.11 4.15
C ALA A 30 -3.94 -12.39 2.94
N ASP A 31 -3.42 -13.16 1.99
CA ASP A 31 -2.88 -12.64 0.74
C ASP A 31 -3.96 -12.07 -0.17
N GLU A 32 -5.10 -12.75 -0.34
CA GLU A 32 -6.23 -12.23 -1.12
C GLU A 32 -6.74 -10.91 -0.52
N GLY A 33 -6.95 -10.87 0.80
CA GLY A 33 -7.37 -9.65 1.49
C GLY A 33 -6.35 -8.52 1.34
N TYR A 34 -5.05 -8.84 1.44
CA TYR A 34 -3.97 -7.88 1.18
C TYR A 34 -4.07 -7.30 -0.24
N PHE A 35 -4.21 -8.14 -1.26
CA PHE A 35 -4.29 -7.68 -2.65
C PHE A 35 -5.58 -6.91 -2.94
N LEU A 36 -6.71 -7.28 -2.35
CA LEU A 36 -7.94 -6.50 -2.46
C LEU A 36 -7.73 -5.08 -1.93
N LEU A 37 -7.13 -4.94 -0.75
CA LEU A 37 -6.85 -3.63 -0.16
C LEU A 37 -5.72 -2.87 -0.88
N LEU A 38 -4.70 -3.57 -1.36
CA LEU A 38 -3.63 -2.96 -2.15
C LEU A 38 -4.18 -2.28 -3.41
N ASN A 39 -5.14 -2.91 -4.09
CA ASN A 39 -5.76 -2.35 -5.28
C ASN A 39 -6.51 -1.04 -5.03
N GLY A 40 -6.98 -0.76 -3.80
CA GLY A 40 -7.56 0.56 -3.52
C GLY A 40 -6.54 1.68 -3.54
N PHE A 41 -5.29 1.45 -3.14
CA PHE A 41 -4.25 2.47 -3.26
C PHE A 41 -3.97 2.83 -4.73
N TRP A 42 -4.03 1.85 -5.63
CA TRP A 42 -3.75 2.07 -7.05
C TRP A 42 -4.93 2.66 -7.82
N TYR A 43 -6.15 2.27 -7.48
CA TYR A 43 -7.34 2.57 -8.31
C TYR A 43 -8.40 3.42 -7.60
N ASP A 44 -8.24 3.68 -6.30
CA ASP A 44 -9.17 4.48 -5.48
C ASP A 44 -8.44 5.24 -4.34
N PRO A 45 -7.30 5.92 -4.61
CA PRO A 45 -6.42 6.45 -3.58
C PRO A 45 -7.09 7.50 -2.68
N GLU A 46 -8.00 8.31 -3.22
CA GLU A 46 -8.72 9.34 -2.45
C GLU A 46 -9.53 8.72 -1.31
N ASN A 47 -10.31 7.69 -1.60
CA ASN A 47 -11.11 6.99 -0.59
C ASN A 47 -10.23 6.15 0.35
N THR A 48 -9.16 5.54 -0.16
CA THR A 48 -8.27 4.72 0.64
C THR A 48 -7.48 5.54 1.66
N PHE A 49 -6.84 6.65 1.26
CA PHE A 49 -6.03 7.47 2.17
C PHE A 49 -6.87 8.35 3.11
N SER A 50 -8.11 8.70 2.74
CA SER A 50 -8.98 9.49 3.62
C SER A 50 -9.73 8.66 4.67
N ASN A 51 -9.69 7.32 4.58
CA ASN A 51 -10.45 6.44 5.45
C ASN A 51 -9.58 5.66 6.43
N ALA A 52 -9.66 6.01 7.71
CA ALA A 52 -8.86 5.37 8.77
C ALA A 52 -9.13 3.85 8.92
N ASN A 53 -10.35 3.38 8.64
CA ASN A 53 -10.66 1.95 8.72
C ASN A 53 -10.01 1.18 7.57
N TYR A 54 -9.95 1.77 6.37
CA TYR A 54 -9.23 1.20 5.24
C TYR A 54 -7.74 1.08 5.57
N LEU A 55 -7.11 2.20 5.96
CA LEU A 55 -5.68 2.22 6.28
C LEU A 55 -5.35 1.21 7.38
N LYS A 56 -6.14 1.18 8.44
CA LYS A 56 -5.96 0.21 9.51
C LYS A 56 -6.08 -1.24 9.00
N ALA A 57 -7.12 -1.56 8.23
CA ALA A 57 -7.28 -2.90 7.68
C ALA A 57 -6.11 -3.32 6.79
N TYR A 58 -5.64 -2.40 5.93
CA TYR A 58 -4.48 -2.67 5.08
C TYR A 58 -3.21 -2.93 5.90
N LEU A 59 -2.92 -2.07 6.89
CA LEU A 59 -1.71 -2.23 7.70
C LEU A 59 -1.78 -3.51 8.54
N ASP A 60 -2.94 -3.83 9.13
CA ASP A 60 -3.14 -5.05 9.90
C ASP A 60 -2.95 -6.32 9.03
N ILE A 61 -3.43 -6.33 7.78
CA ILE A 61 -3.25 -7.48 6.89
C ILE A 61 -1.84 -7.52 6.28
N ALA A 62 -1.21 -6.37 6.01
CA ALA A 62 0.17 -6.31 5.54
C ALA A 62 1.14 -6.96 6.53
N GLU A 63 0.99 -6.72 7.83
CA GLU A 63 1.83 -7.36 8.86
C GLU A 63 1.65 -8.89 8.91
N GLN A 64 0.52 -9.41 8.45
CA GLN A 64 0.26 -10.85 8.38
C GLN A 64 0.80 -11.47 7.09
N THR A 65 0.66 -10.77 5.96
CA THR A 65 0.95 -11.30 4.63
C THR A 65 2.42 -11.13 4.23
N LEU A 66 3.05 -10.00 4.54
CA LEU A 66 4.45 -9.74 4.12
C LEU A 66 5.43 -10.83 4.57
N PRO A 67 5.35 -11.38 5.82
CA PRO A 67 6.26 -12.45 6.24
C PRO A 67 6.11 -13.77 5.46
N THR A 68 4.98 -13.98 4.79
CA THR A 68 4.71 -15.20 4.02
C THR A 68 5.01 -15.04 2.53
N MET A 69 5.30 -13.81 2.07
CA MET A 69 5.65 -13.54 0.68
C MET A 69 7.04 -14.08 0.32
N SER A 70 7.23 -14.32 -0.98
CA SER A 70 8.53 -14.71 -1.54
C SER A 70 9.59 -13.62 -1.31
N ASP A 71 10.86 -14.00 -1.18
CA ASP A 71 11.96 -13.04 -1.03
C ASP A 71 12.10 -12.11 -2.26
N GLU A 72 11.61 -12.54 -3.43
CA GLU A 72 11.62 -11.75 -4.67
C GLU A 72 10.59 -10.61 -4.62
N GLU A 73 9.38 -10.88 -4.12
CA GLU A 73 8.28 -9.93 -4.14
C GLU A 73 8.19 -9.08 -2.88
N ARG A 74 8.53 -9.66 -1.71
CA ARG A 74 8.44 -9.01 -0.40
C ARG A 74 9.05 -7.61 -0.35
N PRO A 75 10.26 -7.31 -0.87
CA PRO A 75 10.82 -5.96 -0.76
C PRO A 75 9.99 -4.90 -1.48
N TYR A 76 9.29 -5.25 -2.58
CA TYR A 76 8.39 -4.33 -3.26
C TYR A 76 7.20 -3.95 -2.39
N TYR A 77 6.57 -4.96 -1.79
CA TYR A 77 5.39 -4.77 -0.94
C TYR A 77 5.74 -4.15 0.42
N GLU A 78 6.94 -4.39 0.94
CA GLU A 78 7.47 -3.66 2.10
C GLU A 78 7.64 -2.17 1.80
N ALA A 79 8.20 -1.81 0.64
CA ALA A 79 8.34 -0.41 0.25
C ALA A 79 6.98 0.28 0.06
N VAL A 80 6.00 -0.39 -0.57
CA VAL A 80 4.63 0.14 -0.69
C VAL A 80 3.99 0.30 0.69
N THR A 81 4.15 -0.67 1.58
CA THR A 81 3.62 -0.60 2.95
C THR A 81 4.26 0.54 3.74
N ALA A 82 5.56 0.80 3.53
CA ALA A 82 6.24 1.94 4.11
C ALA A 82 5.62 3.28 3.67
N TYR A 83 5.28 3.40 2.39
CA TYR A 83 4.57 4.57 1.91
C TYR A 83 3.23 4.74 2.63
N VAL A 84 2.45 3.68 2.80
CA VAL A 84 1.18 3.75 3.53
C VAL A 84 1.40 4.16 4.99
N TYR A 85 2.39 3.60 5.68
CA TYR A 85 2.77 4.05 7.03
C TYR A 85 3.17 5.53 7.09
N SER A 86 3.81 6.06 6.03
CA SER A 86 4.13 7.49 5.94
C SER A 86 2.87 8.35 5.87
N GLN A 87 1.87 7.92 5.09
CA GLN A 87 0.59 8.63 4.96
C GLN A 87 -0.24 8.56 6.24
N ASP A 88 -0.15 7.45 6.97
CA ASP A 88 -0.81 7.27 8.28
C ASP A 88 -0.02 7.92 9.45
N GLN A 89 0.95 8.78 9.15
CA GLN A 89 1.76 9.51 10.15
C GLN A 89 2.52 8.60 11.13
N GLN A 90 2.95 7.42 10.67
CA GLN A 90 3.77 6.46 11.42
C GLN A 90 5.19 6.36 10.82
N PRO A 91 6.01 7.42 10.90
CA PRO A 91 7.30 7.49 10.21
C PRO A 91 8.31 6.44 10.70
N ASP A 92 8.25 6.02 11.96
CA ASP A 92 9.18 5.02 12.49
C ASP A 92 8.92 3.63 11.88
N LYS A 93 7.65 3.24 11.74
CA LYS A 93 7.28 2.01 11.03
C LYS A 93 7.55 2.10 9.54
N ALA A 94 7.35 3.28 8.93
CA ALA A 94 7.74 3.48 7.55
C ALA A 94 9.23 3.24 7.34
N ARG A 95 10.10 3.76 8.22
CA ARG A 95 11.56 3.50 8.17
C ARG A 95 11.88 2.02 8.34
N GLU A 96 11.25 1.35 9.30
CA GLU A 96 11.45 -0.09 9.52
C GLU A 96 11.16 -0.89 8.24
N LYS A 97 10.05 -0.60 7.56
CA LYS A 97 9.71 -1.28 6.29
C LYS A 97 10.65 -0.91 5.14
N LEU A 98 11.14 0.33 5.04
CA LEU A 98 12.14 0.72 4.03
C LEU A 98 13.47 0.03 4.27
N GLU A 99 13.90 -0.11 5.53
CA GLU A 99 15.12 -0.83 5.90
C GLU A 99 15.01 -2.32 5.55
N ALA A 100 13.86 -2.95 5.84
CA ALA A 100 13.60 -4.33 5.46
C ALA A 100 13.62 -4.53 3.93
N ALA A 101 12.98 -3.61 3.20
CA ALA A 101 12.96 -3.65 1.74
C ALA A 101 14.38 -3.53 1.17
N ARG A 102 15.19 -2.59 1.66
CA ARG A 102 16.60 -2.42 1.27
C ARG A 102 17.44 -3.65 1.56
N ALA A 103 17.22 -4.31 2.70
CA ALA A 103 18.01 -5.46 3.12
C ALA A 103 17.76 -6.72 2.27
N SER A 104 16.60 -6.80 1.61
CA SER A 104 16.18 -7.97 0.83
C SER A 104 16.01 -7.71 -0.68
N MET A 105 16.23 -6.49 -1.12
CA MET A 105 16.10 -6.09 -2.53
C MET A 105 17.16 -6.75 -3.44
N PRO A 106 16.79 -7.24 -4.64
CA PRO A 106 17.73 -7.72 -5.66
C PRO A 106 18.72 -6.63 -6.11
N GLU A 107 19.96 -7.01 -6.46
CA GLU A 107 21.01 -6.06 -6.90
C GLU A 107 20.62 -5.23 -8.14
N ASP A 108 19.77 -5.75 -9.00
CA ASP A 108 19.32 -5.15 -10.26
C ASP A 108 17.96 -4.43 -10.17
N ALA A 109 17.38 -4.30 -8.96
CA ALA A 109 16.09 -3.67 -8.73
C ALA A 109 16.16 -2.12 -8.69
N GLY A 110 16.64 -1.50 -9.78
CA GLY A 110 16.82 -0.04 -9.88
C GLY A 110 15.55 0.76 -9.58
N LEU A 111 14.41 0.32 -10.12
CA LEU A 111 13.10 0.94 -9.88
C LEU A 111 12.70 0.91 -8.40
N LEU A 112 12.98 -0.20 -7.70
CA LEU A 112 12.66 -0.32 -6.28
C LEU A 112 13.56 0.58 -5.44
N SER A 113 14.85 0.69 -5.78
CA SER A 113 15.78 1.62 -5.13
C SER A 113 15.31 3.08 -5.25
N ASP A 114 14.86 3.49 -6.44
CA ASP A 114 14.33 4.83 -6.68
C ASP A 114 13.02 5.08 -5.91
N TYR A 115 12.14 4.08 -5.86
CA TYR A 115 10.91 4.14 -5.09
C TYR A 115 11.21 4.35 -3.60
N ILE A 116 12.06 3.51 -3.00
CA ILE A 116 12.44 3.60 -1.59
C ILE A 116 13.02 4.98 -1.27
N SER A 117 13.93 5.48 -2.10
CA SER A 117 14.58 6.78 -1.89
C SER A 117 13.58 7.94 -1.90
N ARG A 118 12.53 7.85 -2.72
CA ARG A 118 11.46 8.86 -2.75
C ARG A 118 10.56 8.78 -1.53
N VAL A 119 10.16 7.57 -1.12
CA VAL A 119 9.36 7.39 0.11
C VAL A 119 10.12 7.96 1.31
N GLU A 120 11.43 7.70 1.41
CA GLU A 120 12.30 8.28 2.45
C GLU A 120 12.31 9.80 2.43
N GLY A 121 12.48 10.41 1.25
CA GLY A 121 12.43 11.87 1.08
C GLY A 121 11.08 12.47 1.50
N CYS A 122 10.02 11.68 1.44
CA CYS A 122 8.65 12.08 1.77
C CYS A 122 8.24 11.82 3.22
N LEU A 123 9.07 11.14 4.03
CA LEU A 123 8.77 10.90 5.45
C LEU A 123 8.63 12.19 6.27
N ALA A 124 9.31 13.27 5.87
CA ALA A 124 9.27 14.55 6.57
C ALA A 124 8.02 15.37 6.24
N THR A 125 7.45 15.18 5.04
CA THR A 125 6.29 15.92 4.53
C THR A 125 5.33 14.96 3.82
N PRO A 126 4.72 14.01 4.56
CA PRO A 126 3.80 13.04 3.97
C PRO A 126 2.56 13.76 3.42
N GLY A 127 2.15 13.39 2.20
CA GLY A 127 0.91 13.87 1.57
C GLY A 127 1.09 14.97 0.53
N GLU A 128 2.31 15.48 0.32
CA GLU A 128 2.59 16.34 -0.83
C GLU A 128 2.37 15.56 -2.13
N THR A 129 1.81 16.19 -3.18
CA THR A 129 1.51 15.51 -4.45
C THR A 129 2.74 14.81 -5.04
N ARG A 130 3.93 15.40 -4.91
CA ARG A 130 5.21 14.82 -5.36
C ARG A 130 5.62 13.53 -4.62
N CYS A 131 4.96 13.24 -3.50
CA CYS A 131 5.20 12.07 -2.69
C CYS A 131 4.27 10.91 -3.03
N ARG A 132 3.37 11.09 -4.01
CA ARG A 132 2.45 10.04 -4.41
C ARG A 132 3.12 9.07 -5.40
N PRO A 133 3.00 7.75 -5.22
CA PRO A 133 3.63 6.70 -6.04
C PRO A 133 3.37 6.84 -7.54
N GLU A 134 2.18 7.29 -7.93
CA GLU A 134 1.77 7.41 -9.33
C GLU A 134 2.58 8.46 -10.11
N THR A 135 3.23 9.41 -9.42
CA THR A 135 4.09 10.42 -10.05
C THR A 135 5.41 9.85 -10.59
N LEU A 136 5.70 8.57 -10.35
CA LEU A 136 6.86 7.86 -10.88
C LEU A 136 6.75 7.51 -12.37
N ILE A 137 5.54 7.52 -12.94
CA ILE A 137 5.29 7.09 -14.31
C ILE A 137 5.51 8.23 -15.32
N GLU A 138 5.65 9.48 -14.88
CA GLU A 138 5.70 10.67 -15.75
C GLU A 138 7.07 11.00 -16.38
N THR A 139 8.06 10.10 -16.36
CA THR A 139 9.38 10.40 -16.95
C THR A 139 9.64 9.53 -18.18
N GLU A 140 9.34 10.08 -19.37
CA GLU A 140 10.14 10.00 -20.61
C GLU A 140 9.43 10.53 -21.90
N GLU A 141 8.25 11.16 -21.85
CA GLU A 141 7.57 11.63 -23.08
C GLU A 141 7.65 13.14 -23.40
N ASP A 142 8.28 13.98 -22.55
CA ASP A 142 8.24 15.45 -22.73
C ASP A 142 9.60 16.16 -22.94
N GLU A 143 10.63 15.47 -23.46
CA GLU A 143 11.92 16.11 -23.84
C GLU A 143 12.20 16.16 -25.36
N ASP A 144 11.17 16.15 -26.22
CA ASP A 144 11.30 16.42 -27.67
C ASP A 144 10.31 17.51 -28.16
N GLY A 145 10.31 18.67 -27.49
CA GLY A 145 9.56 19.88 -27.87
C GLY A 145 10.43 21.04 -28.33
#